data_AF-A0A0P7HRK0-F1
#
_entry.id   AF-A0A0P7HRK0-F1
#
_cell.length_a   1.000
_cell.length_b   1.000
_cell.length_c   1.000
_cell.angle_alpha   90.00
_cell.angle_beta   90.00
_cell.angle_gamma   90.00
#
_symmetry.space_group_name_H-M   'P 1'
#
loop_
_entity.id
_entity.type
_entity.pdbx_description
1 polymer ?
#
loop_
_entity_poly.entity_id
_entity_poly.type
_entity_poly.pdbx_seq_one_letter_code
_entity_poly.pdbx_strand_id
1 'polypeptide(L)'
;MLTNAAISSKYSEPTGRVQHRPSHVLLLHDYPGIIRAWHRHLEGQNDHFVCPQGRIKVGVYDDRDDSPTQGELNTFVIGEHNQKLIHIPGDCWHGFKAIGDKPALLINYPTELYDYENPDEERIPYDTDKIPLDWEEPPHE
;
A
#
# COMPACT_ATOMS: atom_id res chain seq x y z
N MET A 1 -0.51 23.46 -1.56
CA MET A 1 -1.84 23.04 -1.05
C MET A 1 -2.76 22.77 -2.23
N LEU A 2 -2.92 21.51 -2.67
CA LEU A 2 -4.05 20.99 -3.49
C LEU A 2 -3.87 19.53 -4.00
N THR A 3 -2.84 18.77 -3.61
CA THR A 3 -2.57 17.44 -4.22
C THR A 3 -3.25 16.25 -3.53
N ASN A 4 -3.68 16.34 -2.27
CA ASN A 4 -4.19 15.18 -1.52
C ASN A 4 -5.72 14.97 -1.60
N ALA A 5 -6.49 15.94 -2.12
CA ALA A 5 -7.95 15.84 -2.16
C ALA A 5 -8.48 15.03 -3.36
N ALA A 6 -7.71 14.90 -4.44
CA ALA A 6 -8.16 14.23 -5.66
C ALA A 6 -8.08 12.69 -5.59
N ILE A 7 -7.34 12.14 -4.63
CA ILE A 7 -6.97 10.71 -4.63
C ILE A 7 -8.02 9.88 -3.87
N SER A 8 -8.58 10.40 -2.78
CA SER A 8 -9.72 9.74 -2.10
C SER A 8 -10.98 9.69 -2.99
N SER A 9 -11.14 10.62 -3.95
CA SER A 9 -12.31 10.67 -4.82
C SER A 9 -12.20 9.79 -6.08
N LYS A 10 -11.01 9.28 -6.42
CA LYS A 10 -10.84 8.40 -7.59
C LYS A 10 -11.08 6.92 -7.29
N TYR A 11 -11.02 6.53 -6.02
CA TYR A 11 -11.39 5.19 -5.54
C TYR A 11 -12.79 5.16 -4.90
N SER A 12 -13.57 6.24 -4.99
CA SER A 12 -14.96 6.22 -4.55
C SER A 12 -15.84 5.66 -5.66
N GLU A 13 -16.27 4.40 -5.52
CA GLU A 13 -17.34 3.85 -6.32
C GLU A 13 -18.68 4.58 -6.08
N PRO A 14 -19.60 4.60 -7.07
CA PRO A 14 -20.85 5.31 -6.95
C PRO A 14 -21.82 4.58 -6.00
N THR A 15 -21.85 5.01 -4.74
CA THR A 15 -23.04 4.95 -3.84
C THR A 15 -23.70 3.59 -3.57
N GLY A 16 -22.99 2.47 -3.74
CA GLY A 16 -23.30 1.23 -3.02
C GLY A 16 -22.39 1.15 -1.80
N ARG A 17 -22.93 1.13 -0.57
CA ARG A 17 -22.08 0.93 0.62
C ARG A 17 -21.43 -0.46 0.56
N VAL A 18 -20.24 -0.57 -0.03
CA VAL A 18 -19.39 -1.74 0.12
C VAL A 18 -18.85 -1.68 1.55
N GLN A 19 -19.33 -2.60 2.39
CA GLN A 19 -18.78 -2.74 3.73
C GLN A 19 -17.48 -3.53 3.62
N HIS A 20 -16.34 -2.83 3.59
CA HIS A 20 -15.04 -3.49 3.71
C HIS A 20 -14.92 -4.04 5.14
N ARG A 21 -15.15 -5.34 5.29
CA ARG A 21 -14.98 -6.05 6.55
C ARG A 21 -13.58 -6.65 6.55
N PRO A 22 -12.72 -6.33 7.54
CA PRO A 22 -11.44 -6.98 7.63
C PRO A 22 -11.66 -8.47 7.90
N SER A 23 -11.11 -9.32 7.05
CA SER A 23 -11.14 -10.78 7.26
C SER A 23 -10.09 -11.21 8.28
N HIS A 24 -8.96 -10.50 8.31
CA HIS A 24 -7.90 -10.67 9.29
C HIS A 24 -7.22 -9.33 9.60
N VAL A 25 -6.40 -9.29 10.65
CA VAL A 25 -5.58 -8.12 11.00
C VAL A 25 -4.14 -8.58 11.19
N LEU A 26 -3.22 -8.04 10.40
CA LEU A 26 -1.80 -8.35 10.47
C LEU A 26 -1.07 -7.19 11.16
N LEU A 27 -0.20 -7.53 12.11
CA LEU A 27 0.70 -6.59 12.77
C LEU A 27 2.13 -6.90 12.34
N LEU A 28 2.79 -5.92 11.73
CA LEU A 28 4.14 -6.03 11.20
C LEU A 28 5.03 -5.03 11.94
N HIS A 29 6.11 -5.54 12.55
CA HIS A 29 7.09 -4.72 13.25
C HIS A 29 8.42 -4.79 12.51
N ASP A 30 8.84 -3.67 11.93
CA ASP A 30 9.99 -3.60 11.02
C ASP A 30 11.00 -2.55 11.47
N TYR A 31 12.28 -2.92 11.46
CA TYR A 31 13.38 -2.00 11.71
C TYR A 31 13.58 -1.03 10.53
N PRO A 32 14.10 0.19 10.76
CA PRO A 32 14.39 1.12 9.67
C PRO A 32 15.24 0.50 8.56
N GLY A 33 14.88 0.78 7.31
CA GLY A 33 15.54 0.25 6.12
C GLY A 33 14.93 -1.04 5.58
N ILE A 34 14.08 -1.75 6.34
CA ILE A 34 13.39 -2.94 5.82
C ILE A 34 12.35 -2.54 4.78
N ILE A 35 12.41 -3.19 3.62
CA ILE A 35 11.47 -3.03 2.50
C ILE A 35 10.65 -4.31 2.36
N ARG A 36 9.33 -4.15 2.26
CA ARG A 36 8.36 -5.22 1.98
C ARG A 36 7.56 -4.81 0.73
N ALA A 37 8.14 -5.13 -0.42
CA ALA A 37 7.60 -4.85 -1.75
C ALA A 37 8.25 -5.79 -2.78
N TRP A 38 7.72 -5.94 -3.98
CA TRP A 38 6.36 -5.55 -4.40
C TRP A 38 5.46 -6.77 -4.40
N HIS A 39 4.18 -6.56 -4.05
CA HIS A 39 3.16 -7.58 -4.16
C HIS A 39 1.85 -7.00 -4.69
N ARG A 40 1.02 -7.87 -5.26
CA ARG A 40 -0.35 -7.58 -5.66
C ARG A 40 -1.21 -8.84 -5.53
N HIS A 41 -2.51 -8.65 -5.48
CA HIS A 41 -3.56 -9.65 -5.28
C HIS A 41 -4.47 -9.69 -6.49
N LEU A 42 -4.64 -10.86 -7.10
CA LEU A 42 -5.41 -11.01 -8.34
C LEU A 42 -6.88 -11.38 -8.13
N GLU A 43 -7.26 -11.83 -6.93
CA GLU A 43 -8.59 -12.39 -6.67
C GLU A 43 -9.45 -11.47 -5.77
N GLY A 44 -9.22 -10.17 -5.84
CA GLY A 44 -10.10 -9.15 -5.27
C GLY A 44 -9.84 -8.79 -3.80
N GLN A 45 -8.76 -9.30 -3.19
CA GLN A 45 -8.30 -8.77 -1.91
C GLN A 45 -7.95 -7.29 -2.05
N ASN A 46 -8.33 -6.48 -1.07
CA ASN A 46 -7.85 -5.10 -0.92
C ASN A 46 -7.16 -4.95 0.42
N ASP A 47 -6.12 -4.13 0.43
CA ASP A 47 -5.26 -3.92 1.58
C ASP A 47 -5.44 -2.53 2.17
N HIS A 48 -5.17 -2.42 3.47
CA HIS A 48 -5.40 -1.19 4.22
C HIS A 48 -4.27 -0.94 5.18
N PHE A 49 -3.42 0.04 4.90
CA PHE A 49 -2.25 0.31 5.73
C PHE A 49 -2.50 1.46 6.70
N VAL A 50 -2.17 1.22 7.98
CA VAL A 50 -2.04 2.26 9.03
C VAL A 50 -0.75 2.02 9.79
N CYS A 51 0.01 3.08 10.05
CA CYS A 51 1.27 3.00 10.79
C CYS A 51 1.18 3.76 12.12
N PRO A 52 0.71 3.14 13.22
CA PRO A 52 0.54 3.83 14.51
C PRO A 52 1.85 4.21 15.21
N GLN A 53 2.96 3.52 14.95
CA GLN A 53 4.28 3.79 15.55
C GLN A 53 5.35 3.85 14.48
N GLY A 54 6.29 4.79 14.60
CA GLY A 54 7.35 4.97 13.60
C GLY A 54 6.79 5.58 12.31
N ARG A 55 7.47 5.34 11.18
CA ARG A 55 7.09 5.89 9.87
C ARG A 55 7.36 4.87 8.76
N ILE A 56 6.51 4.88 7.75
CA ILE A 56 6.71 4.10 6.53
C ILE A 56 6.55 4.97 5.28
N LYS A 57 7.35 4.69 4.25
CA LYS A 57 7.12 5.12 2.87
C LYS A 57 6.31 4.02 2.19
N VAL A 58 5.10 4.31 1.74
CA VAL A 58 4.21 3.38 1.02
C VAL A 58 4.29 3.71 -0.47
N GLY A 59 4.41 2.69 -1.30
CA GLY A 59 4.29 2.79 -2.76
C GLY A 59 3.06 2.03 -3.25
N VAL A 60 2.32 2.60 -4.19
CA VAL A 60 1.20 1.97 -4.91
C VAL A 60 1.33 2.31 -6.39
N TYR A 61 1.50 1.29 -7.23
CA TYR A 61 1.69 1.41 -8.67
C TYR A 61 0.60 0.66 -9.42
N ASP A 62 -0.07 1.34 -10.33
CA ASP A 62 -1.16 0.78 -11.12
C ASP A 62 -0.63 0.24 -12.45
N ASP A 63 -0.56 -1.08 -12.59
CA ASP A 63 -0.09 -1.77 -13.79
C ASP A 63 -1.22 -2.48 -14.54
N ARG A 64 -2.47 -2.12 -14.24
CA ARG A 64 -3.64 -2.82 -14.75
C ARG A 64 -3.93 -2.37 -16.17
N ASP A 65 -4.03 -3.34 -17.06
CA ASP A 65 -4.51 -3.09 -18.42
C ASP A 65 -5.90 -2.44 -18.36
N ASP A 66 -6.12 -1.44 -19.19
CA ASP A 66 -7.36 -0.64 -19.27
C ASP A 66 -7.67 0.27 -18.05
N SER A 67 -6.77 0.38 -17.07
CA SER A 67 -6.94 1.36 -15.99
C SER A 67 -6.73 2.80 -16.48
N PRO A 68 -7.59 3.77 -16.13
CA PRO A 68 -7.36 5.19 -16.42
C PRO A 68 -6.15 5.78 -15.69
N THR A 69 -5.57 5.05 -14.75
CA THR A 69 -4.35 5.42 -14.02
C THR A 69 -3.20 4.43 -14.28
N GLN A 70 -3.26 3.62 -15.34
CA GLN A 70 -2.16 2.72 -15.69
C GLN A 70 -0.84 3.50 -15.84
N GLY A 71 0.21 3.01 -15.18
CA GLY A 71 1.53 3.64 -15.11
C GLY A 71 1.69 4.69 -14.01
N GLU A 72 0.63 5.04 -13.28
CA GLU A 72 0.71 6.01 -12.18
C GLU A 72 1.31 5.37 -10.92
N LEU A 73 2.34 6.04 -10.37
CA LEU A 73 2.96 5.69 -9.09
C LEU A 73 2.55 6.71 -8.03
N ASN A 74 1.90 6.23 -6.97
CA ASN A 74 1.59 7.03 -5.80
C ASN A 74 2.51 6.65 -4.64
N THR A 75 3.04 7.66 -3.96
CA THR A 75 3.87 7.47 -2.77
C THR A 75 3.31 8.24 -1.59
N PHE A 76 3.32 7.63 -0.41
CA PHE A 76 2.85 8.24 0.83
C PHE A 76 3.88 8.06 1.94
N VAL A 77 4.08 9.09 2.75
CA VAL A 77 4.75 8.93 4.04
C VAL A 77 3.72 9.05 5.14
N ILE A 78 3.48 7.95 5.85
CA ILE A 78 2.54 7.86 6.97
C ILE A 78 3.27 7.38 8.22
N GLY A 79 2.72 7.68 9.40
CA GLY A 79 3.36 7.29 10.66
C GLY A 79 2.79 8.02 11.87
N GLU A 80 3.44 7.87 13.02
CA GLU A 80 2.99 8.36 14.34
C GLU A 80 2.55 9.84 14.35
N HIS A 81 3.19 10.69 13.54
CA HIS A 81 2.88 12.13 13.43
C HIS A 81 2.05 12.51 12.18
N ASN A 82 1.68 11.53 11.36
CA ASN A 82 0.86 11.70 10.16
C ASN A 82 -0.01 10.46 9.96
N GLN A 83 -0.96 10.25 10.88
CA GLN A 83 -1.85 9.09 10.85
C GLN A 83 -2.81 9.19 9.67
N LYS A 84 -2.75 8.19 8.79
CA LYS A 84 -3.65 8.02 7.65
C LYS A 84 -3.93 6.53 7.46
N LEU A 85 -5.14 6.24 6.97
CA LEU A 85 -5.49 4.96 6.39
C LEU A 85 -5.24 5.04 4.89
N ILE A 86 -4.36 4.20 4.36
CA ILE A 86 -4.16 4.05 2.92
C ILE A 86 -4.93 2.82 2.48
N HIS A 87 -6.00 3.03 1.71
CA HIS A 87 -6.70 1.95 1.00
C HIS A 87 -5.95 1.64 -0.30
N ILE A 88 -5.70 0.36 -0.55
CA ILE A 88 -4.89 -0.13 -1.65
C ILE A 88 -5.72 -1.16 -2.41
N PRO A 89 -6.10 -0.88 -3.68
CA PRO A 89 -6.64 -1.90 -4.55
C PRO A 89 -5.63 -3.03 -4.71
N GLY A 90 -6.02 -4.27 -4.43
CA GLY A 90 -5.04 -5.37 -4.41
C GLY A 90 -4.41 -5.66 -5.76
N ASP A 91 -5.12 -5.38 -6.85
CA ASP A 91 -4.64 -5.55 -8.22
C ASP A 91 -3.57 -4.51 -8.65
N CYS A 92 -3.30 -3.51 -7.81
CA CYS A 92 -2.14 -2.63 -7.91
C CYS A 92 -0.91 -3.22 -7.21
N TRP A 93 0.28 -3.01 -7.77
CA TRP A 93 1.53 -3.32 -7.08
C TRP A 93 1.71 -2.40 -5.88
N HIS A 94 1.97 -2.96 -4.70
CA HIS A 94 2.14 -2.17 -3.50
C HIS A 94 3.16 -2.76 -2.53
N GLY A 95 3.51 -1.94 -1.56
CA GLY A 95 4.45 -2.29 -0.51
C GLY A 95 4.89 -1.08 0.28
N PHE A 96 5.81 -1.29 1.21
CA PHE A 96 6.32 -0.21 2.04
C PHE A 96 7.78 -0.43 2.44
N LYS A 97 8.40 0.67 2.87
CA LYS A 97 9.68 0.69 3.57
C LYS A 97 9.52 1.33 4.94
N ALA A 98 10.06 0.69 5.97
CA ALA A 98 10.23 1.31 7.28
C ALA A 98 11.32 2.41 7.19
N ILE A 99 10.97 3.64 7.56
CA ILE A 99 11.87 4.80 7.47
C ILE A 99 12.02 5.51 8.82
N GLY A 100 13.07 6.32 8.94
CA GLY A 100 13.41 7.04 10.17
C GLY A 100 14.41 6.29 11.03
N ASP A 101 14.32 6.48 12.34
CA ASP A 101 15.30 6.08 13.34
C ASP A 101 14.76 5.06 14.36
N LYS A 102 13.46 4.76 14.31
CA LYS A 102 12.78 3.82 15.20
C LYS A 102 12.03 2.76 14.38
N PRO A 103 11.82 1.56 14.94
CA PRO A 103 11.00 0.56 14.29
C PRO A 103 9.59 1.09 13.98
N ALA A 104 9.08 0.70 12.82
CA ALA A 104 7.72 0.98 12.38
C ALA A 104 6.81 -0.19 12.76
N LEU A 105 5.62 0.14 13.29
CA LEU A 105 4.52 -0.80 13.43
C LEU A 105 3.52 -0.50 12.31
N LEU A 106 3.35 -1.42 11.37
CA LEU A 106 2.27 -1.38 10.39
C LEU A 106 1.15 -2.31 10.85
N ILE A 107 -0.08 -1.85 10.72
CA ILE A 107 -1.29 -2.67 10.77
C ILE A 107 -1.85 -2.74 9.36
N ASN A 108 -2.04 -3.97 8.86
CA ASN A 108 -2.74 -4.24 7.60
C ASN A 108 -4.10 -4.92 7.87
N TYR A 109 -5.13 -4.48 7.17
CA TYR A 109 -6.48 -5.06 7.17
C TYR A 109 -6.85 -5.57 5.77
N PRO A 110 -6.45 -6.80 5.39
CA PRO A 110 -6.87 -7.41 4.13
C PRO A 110 -8.37 -7.74 4.16
N THR A 111 -9.04 -7.61 3.02
CA THR A 111 -10.47 -7.96 2.89
C THR A 111 -10.71 -9.45 2.73
N GLU A 112 -9.72 -10.24 2.29
CA GLU A 112 -9.83 -11.68 2.07
C GLU A 112 -8.87 -12.46 2.98
N LEU A 113 -9.10 -13.77 3.11
CA LEU A 113 -8.21 -14.68 3.83
C LEU A 113 -7.18 -15.27 2.88
N TYR A 114 -5.98 -15.52 3.40
CA TYR A 114 -4.93 -16.19 2.63
C TYR A 114 -5.31 -17.65 2.33
N ASP A 115 -5.40 -18.00 1.05
CA ASP A 115 -5.54 -19.37 0.55
C ASP A 115 -4.15 -20.00 0.32
N TYR A 116 -3.82 -21.02 1.10
CA TYR A 116 -2.53 -21.73 1.00
C TYR A 116 -2.46 -22.68 -0.20
N GLU A 117 -3.60 -23.17 -0.68
CA GLU A 117 -3.67 -24.09 -1.82
C GLU A 117 -3.57 -23.31 -3.14
N ASN A 118 -4.21 -22.14 -3.19
CA ASN A 118 -4.22 -21.25 -4.36
C ASN A 118 -3.93 -19.79 -3.95
N PRO A 119 -2.67 -19.42 -3.67
CA PRO A 119 -2.33 -18.06 -3.26
C PRO A 119 -2.57 -17.08 -4.41
N ASP A 120 -3.29 -15.98 -4.14
CA ASP A 120 -3.55 -14.92 -5.12
C ASP A 120 -2.42 -13.88 -5.23
N GLU A 121 -1.38 -14.00 -4.39
CA GLU A 121 -0.28 -13.05 -4.26
C GLU A 121 0.76 -13.26 -5.37
N GLU A 122 0.96 -12.25 -6.20
CA GLU A 122 2.14 -12.15 -7.05
C GLU A 122 3.23 -11.31 -6.38
N ARG A 123 4.50 -11.65 -6.64
CA ARG A 123 5.65 -10.92 -6.12
C ARG A 123 6.70 -10.63 -7.19
N ILE A 124 7.28 -9.44 -7.11
CA ILE A 124 8.47 -9.05 -7.88
C ILE A 124 9.49 -8.37 -6.96
N PRO A 125 10.80 -8.35 -7.32
CA PRO A 125 11.83 -7.70 -6.52
C PRO A 125 11.52 -6.23 -6.23
N TYR A 126 11.82 -5.76 -5.02
CA TYR A 126 11.53 -4.38 -4.60
C TYR A 126 12.28 -3.33 -5.43
N ASP A 127 13.44 -3.71 -5.99
CA ASP A 127 14.38 -2.93 -6.80
C ASP A 127 14.23 -3.20 -8.30
N THR A 128 13.06 -3.70 -8.73
CA THR A 128 12.75 -3.93 -10.14
C THR A 128 12.75 -2.63 -10.96
N ASP A 129 13.27 -2.70 -12.19
CA ASP A 129 13.16 -1.61 -13.18
C ASP A 129 11.73 -1.35 -13.68
N LYS A 130 10.77 -2.24 -13.37
CA LYS A 130 9.38 -2.14 -13.82
C LYS A 130 8.63 -0.99 -13.15
N ILE A 131 8.94 -0.70 -11.88
CA ILE A 131 8.21 0.29 -11.07
C ILE A 131 9.19 1.40 -10.71
N PRO A 132 8.95 2.66 -11.14
CA PRO A 132 9.92 3.74 -11.03
C PRO A 132 9.91 4.38 -9.62
N LEU A 133 10.01 3.58 -8.56
CA LEU A 133 10.11 4.06 -7.19
C LEU A 133 11.53 3.86 -6.65
N ASP A 134 12.18 4.96 -6.30
CA ASP A 134 13.36 4.92 -5.45
C ASP A 134 12.95 4.88 -3.97
N TRP A 135 13.21 3.76 -3.32
CA TRP A 135 12.95 3.57 -1.90
C TRP A 135 13.88 4.36 -0.97
N GLU A 136 15.05 4.79 -1.47
CA GLU A 136 16.01 5.61 -0.73
C GLU A 136 15.79 7.11 -0.89
N GLU A 137 15.04 7.53 -1.91
CA GLU A 137 14.76 8.94 -2.16
C GLU A 137 14.12 9.59 -0.92
N PRO A 138 14.74 10.67 -0.38
CA PRO A 138 14.21 11.40 0.75
C PRO A 138 12.82 11.96 0.44
N PRO A 139 11.90 11.98 1.41
CA PRO A 139 10.63 12.66 1.23
C PRO A 139 10.88 14.16 1.04
N HIS A 140 10.37 14.71 -0.06
CA HIS A 140 10.32 16.13 -0.34
C HIS A 140 8.85 16.58 -0.36
N GLU A 141 8.56 17.76 0.20
CA GLU A 141 7.25 18.43 0.10
C GLU A 141 7.24 19.49 -1.00
#